data_AF-A0A3E0AYA6-F1
#
_entry.id   AF-A0A3E0AYA6-F1
#
_cell.length_a   1.000
_cell.length_b   1.000
_cell.length_c   1.000
_cell.angle_alpha   90.00
_cell.angle_beta   90.00
_cell.angle_gamma   90.00
#
_symmetry.space_group_name_H-M   'P 1'
#
loop_
_entity.id
_entity.type
_entity.pdbx_description
1 polymer ?
#
loop_
_entity_poly.entity_id
_entity_poly.type
_entity_poly.pdbx_seq_one_letter_code
_entity_poly.pdbx_strand_id
1 'polypeptide(L)'
;MKQIILILFAAFNIYSLINISTSYQHDELIALLSTRIIFMTISIILSVLFLVAGASKNTKIIAVLTILTGLLHFAAILLIYI
;
A
#
# COMPACT_ATOMS: atom_id res chain seq x y z
N MET A 1 -12.40 -5.96 -13.93
CA MET A 1 -10.95 -6.13 -14.17
C MET A 1 -10.12 -4.97 -13.61
N LYS A 2 -10.29 -3.72 -14.08
CA LYS A 2 -9.49 -2.56 -13.62
C LYS A 2 -9.55 -2.27 -12.11
N GLN A 3 -10.66 -2.60 -11.44
CA GLN A 3 -10.80 -2.42 -9.99
C GLN A 3 -10.12 -3.53 -9.17
N ILE A 4 -9.93 -4.71 -9.76
CA ILE A 4 -9.37 -5.87 -9.05
C ILE A 4 -7.94 -5.58 -8.60
N ILE A 5 -7.15 -4.93 -9.46
CA ILE A 5 -5.76 -4.58 -9.12
C ILE A 5 -5.68 -3.61 -7.94
N LEU A 6 -6.60 -2.63 -7.85
CA LEU A 6 -6.67 -1.68 -6.73
C LEU A 6 -7.05 -2.38 -5.43
N ILE A 7 -7.99 -3.33 -5.50
CA ILE A 7 -8.41 -4.16 -4.36
C ILE A 7 -7.23 -5.03 -3.88
N LEU A 8 -6.50 -5.68 -4.79
CA LEU A 8 -5.32 -6.47 -4.46
C LEU A 8 -4.24 -5.62 -3.79
N PHE A 9 -3.99 -4.41 -4.30
CA PHE A 9 -3.04 -3.49 -3.66
C PHE A 9 -3.49 -3.03 -2.28
N ALA A 10 -4.78 -2.72 -2.10
CA ALA A 10 -5.32 -2.36 -0.79
C ALA A 10 -5.17 -3.53 0.20
N ALA A 11 -5.49 -4.76 -0.23
CA ALA A 11 -5.30 -5.96 0.59
C ALA A 11 -3.82 -6.20 0.95
N PHE A 12 -2.90 -6.01 0.00
CA PHE A 12 -1.47 -6.10 0.25
C PHE A 12 -0.98 -5.06 1.27
N ASN A 13 -1.42 -3.80 1.13
CA ASN A 13 -1.07 -2.73 2.06
C ASN A 13 -1.60 -3.02 3.47
N ILE A 14 -2.85 -3.49 3.59
CA ILE A 14 -3.45 -3.86 4.89
C ILE A 14 -2.73 -5.04 5.51
N TYR A 15 -2.45 -6.10 4.74
CA TYR A 15 -1.70 -7.25 5.21
C TYR A 15 -0.31 -6.84 5.71
N SER A 16 0.40 -6.03 4.93
CA SER A 16 1.76 -5.60 5.28
C SER A 16 1.76 -4.70 6.51
N LEU A 17 0.78 -3.82 6.64
CA LEU A 17 0.56 -2.97 7.83
C LEU A 17 0.41 -3.83 9.10
N ILE A 18 -0.50 -4.80 9.08
CA ILE A 18 -0.72 -5.70 10.22
C ILE A 18 0.55 -6.49 10.52
N ASN A 19 1.15 -7.09 9.50
CA ASN A 19 2.29 -7.98 9.68
C ASN A 19 3.54 -7.25 10.18
N ILE A 20 3.76 -5.98 9.79
CA ILE A 20 4.81 -5.12 10.37
C ILE A 20 4.58 -4.95 11.88
N SER A 21 3.34 -4.62 12.27
CA SER A 21 3.01 -4.32 13.67
C SER A 21 3.06 -5.53 14.61
N THR A 22 2.94 -6.77 14.09
CA THR A 22 2.83 -7.98 14.92
C THR A 22 4.07 -8.85 14.96
N SER A 23 4.97 -8.76 13.96
CA SER A 23 5.95 -9.83 13.71
C SER A 23 7.38 -9.36 13.48
N TYR A 24 7.69 -8.07 13.52
CA TYR A 24 9.05 -7.58 13.21
C TYR A 24 9.84 -7.18 14.45
N GLN A 25 11.00 -7.82 14.63
CA GLN A 25 12.11 -7.31 15.44
C GLN A 25 13.12 -6.61 14.51
N HIS A 26 13.75 -5.54 15.00
CA HIS A 26 14.56 -4.58 14.25
C HIS A 26 15.66 -5.15 13.33
N ASP A 27 16.12 -6.38 13.57
CA ASP A 27 17.35 -6.90 12.97
C ASP A 27 17.12 -7.78 11.70
N GLU A 28 15.88 -8.22 11.43
CA GLU A 28 15.57 -9.07 10.25
C GLU A 28 15.18 -8.27 8.98
N LEU A 29 15.41 -6.95 8.99
CA LEU A 29 14.52 -6.00 8.31
C LEU A 29 14.80 -5.68 6.84
N ILE A 30 15.98 -5.93 6.29
CA ILE A 30 16.37 -5.20 5.05
C ILE A 30 15.70 -5.75 3.77
N ALA A 31 15.67 -7.07 3.59
CA ALA A 31 15.21 -7.66 2.32
C ALA A 31 13.68 -7.64 2.15
N LEU A 32 12.92 -7.97 3.20
CA LEU A 32 11.45 -7.95 3.12
C LEU A 32 10.88 -6.53 3.12
N LEU A 33 11.53 -5.59 3.81
CA LEU A 33 11.06 -4.21 3.86
C LEU A 33 11.22 -3.49 2.52
N SER A 34 12.35 -3.68 1.84
CA SER A 34 12.55 -3.09 0.50
C SER A 34 11.48 -3.53 -0.48
N THR A 35 11.09 -4.81 -0.46
CA THR A 35 9.99 -5.34 -1.27
C THR A 35 8.66 -4.67 -0.92
N ARG A 36 8.34 -4.53 0.37
CA ARG A 36 7.12 -3.85 0.85
C ARG A 36 7.04 -2.40 0.37
N ILE A 37 8.15 -1.66 0.45
CA ILE A 37 8.24 -0.27 0.00
C ILE A 37 8.00 -0.16 -1.51
N ILE A 38 8.59 -1.07 -2.31
CA ILE A 38 8.40 -1.09 -3.77
C ILE A 38 6.92 -1.32 -4.11
N PHE A 39 6.30 -2.37 -3.55
CA PHE A 39 4.90 -2.68 -3.83
C PHE A 39 3.94 -1.59 -3.35
N MET A 40 4.20 -1.00 -2.18
CA MET A 40 3.44 0.14 -1.66
C MET A 40 3.57 1.36 -2.58
N THR A 41 4.76 1.66 -3.07
CA THR A 41 4.99 2.78 -3.99
C THR A 41 4.25 2.58 -5.31
N ILE A 42 4.37 1.39 -5.91
CA ILE A 42 3.64 1.03 -7.14
C ILE A 42 2.12 1.13 -6.92
N SER A 43 1.63 0.63 -5.78
CA SER A 43 0.22 0.72 -5.39
C SER A 43 -0.29 2.16 -5.39
N ILE A 44 0.46 3.09 -4.77
CA ILE A 44 0.08 4.50 -4.70
C ILE A 44 0.11 5.14 -6.10
N ILE A 45 1.19 4.94 -6.86
CA ILE A 45 1.34 5.51 -8.21
C ILE A 45 0.20 5.05 -9.12
N LEU A 46 -0.08 3.74 -9.17
CA LEU A 46 -1.17 3.23 -10.01
C LEU A 46 -2.52 3.77 -9.57
N SER A 47 -2.76 3.91 -8.27
CA SER A 47 -3.99 4.49 -7.75
C SER A 47 -4.15 5.96 -8.18
N VAL A 48 -3.09 6.75 -8.13
CA VAL A 48 -3.09 8.14 -8.65
C VAL A 48 -3.38 8.16 -10.15
N LEU A 49 -2.77 7.26 -10.93
CA LEU A 49 -3.06 7.16 -12.37
C LEU A 49 -4.54 6.86 -12.64
N PHE A 50 -5.19 6.00 -11.83
CA PHE A 50 -6.64 5.78 -11.93
C PHE A 50 -7.47 7.03 -11.62
N LEU A 51 -7.03 7.91 -10.72
CA LEU A 51 -7.71 9.16 -10.42
C LEU A 51 -7.64 10.15 -11.58
N VAL A 52 -6.46 10.28 -12.19
CA VAL A 52 -6.18 11.26 -13.25
C VAL A 52 -6.67 10.79 -14.63
N ALA A 53 -6.62 9.49 -14.93
CA ALA A 53 -7.02 8.93 -16.22
C ALA A 53 -8.55 8.85 -16.45
N GLY A 54 -9.35 9.64 -15.73
CA GLY A 54 -10.79 9.72 -15.95
C GLY A 54 -11.58 8.46 -15.58
N ALA A 55 -11.13 7.67 -14.60
CA ALA A 55 -11.84 6.46 -14.20
C ALA A 55 -13.25 6.73 -13.64
N SER A 56 -14.11 5.70 -13.65
CA SER A 56 -15.46 5.79 -13.10
C SER A 56 -15.45 6.13 -11.60
N LYS A 57 -16.54 6.74 -11.10
CA LYS A 57 -16.70 7.14 -9.69
C LYS A 57 -16.32 6.02 -8.71
N ASN A 58 -16.81 4.80 -8.93
CA ASN A 58 -16.52 3.65 -8.06
C ASN A 58 -15.04 3.30 -8.06
N THR A 59 -14.38 3.35 -9.23
CA THR A 59 -12.94 3.08 -9.33
C THR A 59 -12.11 4.15 -8.62
N LYS A 60 -12.54 5.42 -8.71
CA LYS A 60 -11.90 6.52 -7.99
C LYS A 60 -12.00 6.35 -6.47
N ILE A 61 -13.15 5.92 -5.97
CA ILE A 61 -13.34 5.63 -4.53
C ILE A 61 -12.36 4.54 -4.08
N ILE A 62 -12.28 3.43 -4.83
CA ILE A 62 -11.34 2.34 -4.50
C ILE A 62 -9.90 2.85 -4.57
N ALA A 63 -9.54 3.64 -5.58
CA ALA A 63 -8.19 4.22 -5.70
C ALA A 63 -7.83 5.13 -4.50
N VAL A 64 -8.77 5.96 -4.02
CA VAL A 64 -8.57 6.77 -2.80
C VAL A 64 -8.33 5.86 -1.59
N LEU A 65 -9.13 4.82 -1.40
CA LEU A 65 -8.94 3.86 -0.31
C LEU A 65 -7.58 3.13 -0.41
N THR A 66 -7.17 2.73 -1.61
CA THR A 66 -5.86 2.12 -1.86
C THR A 66 -4.72 3.08 -1.52
N ILE A 67 -4.84 4.38 -1.83
CA ILE A 67 -3.85 5.40 -1.44
C ILE A 67 -3.79 5.54 0.09
N LEU A 68 -4.94 5.66 0.76
CA LEU A 68 -4.99 5.80 2.22
C LEU A 68 -4.36 4.60 2.93
N THR A 69 -4.65 3.38 2.48
CA THR A 69 -4.01 2.17 3.03
C THR A 69 -2.51 2.12 2.75
N GLY A 70 -2.06 2.58 1.58
CA GLY A 70 -0.63 2.72 1.27
C GLY A 70 0.09 3.72 2.16
N LEU A 71 -0.54 4.86 2.45
CA LEU A 71 0.02 5.87 3.37
C LEU A 71 0.10 5.36 4.81
N LEU A 72 -0.91 4.63 5.28
CA LEU A 72 -0.87 3.99 6.60
C LEU A 72 0.24 2.92 6.69
N HIS A 73 0.40 2.11 5.63
CA HIS A 73 1.50 1.15 5.53
C HIS A 73 2.86 1.87 5.58
N PHE A 74 3.02 2.98 4.86
CA PHE A 74 4.25 3.79 4.93
C PHE A 74 4.52 4.32 6.34
N ALA A 75 3.49 4.86 7.00
CA ALA A 75 3.63 5.35 8.37
C ALA A 75 4.07 4.24 9.33
N ALA A 76 3.53 3.02 9.19
CA ALA A 76 3.97 1.89 9.99
C ALA A 76 5.42 1.50 9.73
N ILE A 77 5.89 1.57 8.49
CA ILE A 77 7.32 1.37 8.16
C ILE A 77 8.19 2.43 8.86
N LEU A 78 7.79 3.71 8.82
CA LEU A 78 8.54 4.78 9.47
C LEU A 78 8.63 4.59 10.99
N LEU A 79 7.54 4.14 11.61
CA LEU A 79 7.48 3.84 13.05
C LEU A 79 8.35 2.65 13.45
N ILE A 80 8.80 1.81 12.51
CA ILE A 80 9.82 0.81 12.84
C ILE A 80 11.13 1.51 13.21
N TYR A 81 11.49 2.62 12.57
CA TYR A 81 12.82 3.24 12.72
C TYR A 81 12.91 4.32 13.80
N ILE A 82 11.81 4.62 14.50
CA ILE A 82 11.71 5.62 15.58
C ILE A 82 11.62 4.90 16.91
#